data_AF-A0A7W4JH37-F1
#
_entry.id   AF-A0A7W4JH37-F1
#
_cell.length_a   1.000
_cell.length_b   1.000
_cell.length_c   1.000
_cell.angle_alpha   90.00
_cell.angle_beta   90.00
_cell.angle_gamma   90.00
#
_symmetry.space_group_name_H-M   'P 1'
#
loop_
_entity.id
_entity.type
_entity.pdbx_description
1 polymer ?
#
loop_
_entity_poly.entity_id
_entity_poly.type
_entity_poly.pdbx_seq_one_letter_code
_entity_poly.pdbx_strand_id
1 'polypeptide(L)' 'MTRMIRSACALLAVLTLAACVYERPPYRGWHRGHHDGHYGWYDDRGGWRGDYDHHRY' A
#
# COMPACT_ATOMS: atom_id res chain seq x y z
N MET A 1 9.53 9.76 -31.70
CA MET A 1 8.26 9.31 -31.09
C MET A 1 8.37 8.03 -30.25
N THR A 2 9.08 6.98 -30.69
CA THR A 2 9.20 5.68 -29.97
C THR A 2 9.87 5.75 -28.59
N ARG A 3 10.74 6.73 -28.34
CA ARG A 3 11.38 6.93 -27.02
C ARG A 3 10.39 7.38 -25.93
N MET A 4 9.44 8.25 -26.27
CA MET A 4 8.45 8.74 -25.30
C MET A 4 7.48 7.64 -24.86
N ILE A 5 7.08 6.77 -25.78
CA ILE A 5 6.19 5.63 -25.49
C ILE A 5 6.88 4.62 -24.55
N ARG A 6 8.16 4.31 -24.81
CA ARG A 6 8.94 3.41 -23.92
C ARG A 6 9.08 3.97 -22.50
N SER A 7 9.32 5.27 -22.36
CA SER A 7 9.40 5.92 -21.05
C SER A 7 8.06 5.90 -20.31
N ALA A 8 6.94 6.10 -21.01
CA ALA A 8 5.61 6.04 -20.41
C ALA A 8 5.27 4.61 -19.93
N CYS A 9 5.57 3.59 -20.72
CA CYS A 9 5.37 2.19 -20.31
C CYS A 9 6.24 1.80 -19.11
N ALA A 10 7.50 2.25 -19.08
CA ALA A 10 8.39 2.02 -17.94
C ALA A 10 7.86 2.70 -16.67
N LEU A 11 7.37 3.94 -16.77
CA LEU A 11 6.78 4.66 -15.65
C LEU A 11 5.52 3.94 -15.12
N LEU A 12 4.63 3.52 -16.02
CA LEU A 12 3.43 2.75 -15.64
C LEU A 12 3.80 1.45 -14.93
N ALA A 13 4.77 0.69 -15.44
CA ALA A 13 5.21 -0.55 -14.80
C ALA A 13 5.76 -0.32 -13.39
N VAL A 14 6.55 0.74 -13.19
CA VAL A 14 7.07 1.12 -11.86
C VAL A 14 5.94 1.50 -10.91
N LEU A 15 4.96 2.28 -11.38
CA LEU A 15 3.81 2.69 -10.57
C LEU A 15 2.93 1.49 -10.19
N THR A 16 2.68 0.56 -11.10
CA THR A 16 1.93 -0.66 -10.80
C THR A 16 2.64 -1.52 -9.78
N LEU A 17 3.96 -1.71 -9.92
CA LEU A 17 4.77 -2.44 -8.93
C LEU A 17 4.72 -1.76 -7.55
N ALA A 18 4.82 -0.43 -7.49
CA ALA A 18 4.73 0.33 -6.25
C ALA A 18 3.36 0.16 -5.57
N ALA A 19 2.27 0.19 -6.34
CA ALA A 19 0.92 -0.04 -5.84
C ALA A 19 0.77 -1.45 -5.25
N CYS A 20 1.28 -2.48 -5.93
CA CYS A 20 1.23 -3.86 -5.42
C CYS A 20 2.00 -4.05 -4.10
N VAL A 21 3.10 -3.34 -3.90
CA VAL A 21 3.86 -3.40 -2.64
C VAL A 21 3.11 -2.69 -1.52
N TYR A 22 2.48 -1.55 -1.80
CA TYR A 22 1.73 -0.77 -0.81
C TYR A 22 0.45 -1.48 -0.35
N GLU A 23 -0.17 -2.27 -1.22
CA GLU A 23 -1.35 -3.08 -0.90
C GLU A 23 -1.02 -4.45 -0.31
N ARG A 24 0.25 -4.74 0.01
CA ARG A 24 0.60 -6.02 0.60
C ARG A 24 0.28 -6.03 2.10
N PRO A 25 -0.54 -6.98 2.58
CA PRO A 25 -0.80 -7.11 4.01
C PRO A 25 0.48 -7.46 4.77
N PRO A 26 0.65 -6.97 6.02
CA PRO A 26 1.81 -7.28 6.84
C PRO A 26 1.87 -8.78 7.19
N TYR A 27 0.72 -9.41 7.43
CA TYR A 27 0.61 -10.85 7.69
C TYR A 27 -0.62 -11.44 7.01
N ARG A 28 -0.65 -12.77 6.90
CA ARG A 28 -1.81 -13.49 6.36
C ARG A 28 -3.03 -13.29 7.26
N GLY A 29 -4.19 -12.98 6.66
CA GLY A 29 -5.43 -12.70 7.39
C GLY A 29 -5.59 -11.25 7.83
N TRP A 30 -4.72 -10.35 7.37
CA TRP A 30 -4.90 -8.92 7.55
C TRP A 30 -5.62 -8.32 6.33
N HIS A 31 -6.51 -7.38 6.61
CA HIS A 31 -7.41 -6.73 5.66
C HIS A 31 -7.25 -5.22 5.72
N ARG A 32 -7.45 -4.54 4.59
CA ARG A 32 -7.41 -3.08 4.48
C ARG A 32 -8.71 -2.48 5.03
N GLY A 33 -8.61 -1.43 5.85
CA GLY A 33 -9.77 -0.76 6.42
C GLY A 33 -9.52 0.70 6.79
N HIS A 34 -10.62 1.35 7.17
CA HIS A 34 -10.63 2.68 7.76
C HIS A 34 -11.30 2.60 9.14
N HIS A 35 -10.58 2.98 10.19
CA HIS A 35 -11.05 2.92 11.57
C HIS A 35 -10.68 4.22 12.29
N ASP A 36 -11.65 4.85 12.93
CA ASP A 36 -11.49 6.11 13.69
C ASP A 36 -10.74 7.23 12.95
N GLY A 37 -11.01 7.42 11.65
CA GLY A 37 -10.35 8.45 10.85
C GLY A 37 -8.98 8.05 10.30
N HIS A 38 -8.53 6.83 10.55
CA HIS A 38 -7.22 6.33 10.12
C HIS A 38 -7.34 5.17 9.13
N TYR A 39 -6.54 5.19 8.07
CA TYR A 39 -6.36 4.05 7.18
C TYR A 39 -5.31 3.10 7.74
N GLY A 40 -5.55 1.80 7.60
CA GLY A 40 -4.63 0.79 8.07
C GLY A 40 -5.04 -0.63 7.70
N TRP A 41 -4.35 -1.56 8.34
CA TRP A 41 -4.60 -2.98 8.29
C TRP A 41 -5.24 -3.44 9.59
N TYR A 42 -6.21 -4.34 9.50
CA TYR A 42 -6.83 -5.00 10.65
C TYR A 42 -6.91 -6.50 10.46
N ASP A 43 -7.01 -7.27 11.53
CA ASP A 43 -7.31 -8.71 11.47
C ASP A 43 -8.62 -9.05 12.21
N ASP A 44 -9.11 -10.27 12.00
CA ASP A 44 -10.35 -10.76 12.63
C ASP A 44 -10.23 -10.94 14.15
N ARG A 45 -9.01 -10.82 14.70
CA ARG A 45 -8.71 -10.95 16.14
C ARG A 45 -8.66 -9.61 16.85
N GLY A 46 -8.94 -8.51 16.15
CA GLY A 46 -8.93 -7.15 16.70
C GLY A 46 -7.55 -6.47 16.67
N GLY A 47 -6.58 -7.03 15.95
CA GLY A 47 -5.33 -6.34 15.64
C GLY A 47 -5.58 -5.15 14.72
N TRP A 48 -4.92 -4.02 15.00
CA TRP A 48 -4.95 -2.83 14.16
C TRP A 48 -3.53 -2.31 13.93
N ARG A 49 -3.23 -1.94 12.69
CA ARG A 49 -1.96 -1.33 12.28
C ARG A 49 -2.23 -0.21 11.29
N GLY A 50 -2.09 1.04 11.75
CA GLY A 50 -2.24 2.20 10.88
C GLY A 50 -1.14 2.25 9.81
N ASP A 51 -1.47 2.82 8.65
CA ASP A 51 -0.47 3.13 7.61
C ASP A 51 0.58 4.15 8.11
N TYR A 52 0.18 4.95 9.11
CA TYR A 52 0.99 5.94 9.80
C TYR A 52 1.29 5.45 11.22
N ASP A 53 2.05 4.37 11.36
CA ASP A 53 2.64 4.05 12.67
C ASP A 53 3.51 5.24 13.11
N HIS A 54 3.21 5.75 14.29
CA HIS A 54 3.86 6.88 14.93
C HIS A 54 5.40 6.79 14.84
N HIS A 55 6.03 7.79 14.23
CA HIS A 55 7.33 8.25 14.69
C HIS A 55 7.14 8.76 16.12
N ARG A 56 7.15 7.85 17.11
CA ARG A 56 7.40 8.24 18.51
C ARG A 56 8.89 8.55 18.59
N TYR A 57 9.16 9.84 18.77
CA TYR A 57 10.42 10.35 19.31
C TYR A 57 10.79 9.64 20.61
#